data_AF-A0A8G1X1R8-F1
#
_entry.id   AF-A0A8G1X1R8-F1
#
_cell.length_a   1.000
_cell.length_b   1.000
_cell.length_c   1.000
_cell.angle_alpha   90.00
_cell.angle_beta   90.00
_cell.angle_gamma   90.00
#
_symmetry.space_group_name_H-M   'P 1'
#
loop_
_entity.id
_entity.type
_entity.pdbx_description
1 polymer ?
#
loop_
_entity_poly.entity_id
_entity_poly.type
_entity_poly.pdbx_seq_one_letter_code
_entity_poly.pdbx_strand_id
1 'polypeptide(L)'
;MDAPRAGLNALIAQCRKLEAALPDQDQPAASAAMHRFVAEMDARRAPPGMWSPLVLAVLVMTGGLGVGIGLLSLLLRGAGPALAAFALVLVCAATALALAIGVVAFMGGHASGLVVLKRLALGLIAVGFLGVIGWTQGDVRAVGPVVALLGGLGAWLVLNSNGFYVFAGYQMARRYMERRG
;
A
#
# COMPACT_ATOMS: atom_id res chain seq x y z
N MET A 1 15.03 -10.85 -15.99
CA MET A 1 13.82 -11.40 -15.32
C MET A 1 13.18 -10.23 -14.60
N ASP A 2 12.33 -9.48 -15.31
CA ASP A 2 11.90 -8.11 -14.92
C ASP A 2 10.38 -7.99 -14.75
N ALA A 3 9.69 -9.12 -14.68
CA ALA A 3 8.23 -9.22 -14.71
C ALA A 3 7.45 -8.58 -13.54
N PRO A 4 7.95 -8.50 -12.27
CA PRO A 4 7.12 -7.99 -11.18
C PRO A 4 7.06 -6.45 -11.13
N ARG A 5 8.15 -5.73 -11.44
CA ARG A 5 8.16 -4.25 -11.45
C ARG A 5 7.31 -3.67 -12.59
N ALA A 6 7.13 -4.42 -13.67
CA ALA A 6 6.28 -4.03 -14.79
C ALA A 6 4.79 -4.04 -14.42
N GLY A 7 4.32 -5.01 -13.62
CA GLY A 7 2.90 -5.21 -13.31
C GLY A 7 2.23 -4.04 -12.60
N LEU A 8 2.72 -3.64 -11.41
CA LEU A 8 2.06 -2.60 -10.60
C LEU A 8 2.18 -1.22 -11.25
N ASN A 9 3.30 -0.95 -11.91
CA ASN A 9 3.47 0.29 -12.67
C ASN A 9 2.55 0.33 -13.89
N ALA A 10 2.43 -0.78 -14.62
CA ALA A 10 1.50 -0.89 -15.73
C ALA A 10 0.05 -0.73 -15.25
N LEU A 11 -0.31 -1.33 -14.11
CA LEU A 11 -1.61 -1.15 -13.49
C LEU A 11 -1.85 0.33 -13.16
N ILE A 12 -0.96 0.99 -12.43
CA ILE A 12 -1.07 2.42 -12.11
C ILE A 12 -1.23 3.27 -13.39
N ALA A 13 -0.49 2.95 -14.45
CA ALA A 13 -0.59 3.65 -15.73
C ALA A 13 -1.94 3.41 -16.42
N GLN A 14 -2.44 2.17 -16.43
CA GLN A 14 -3.76 1.82 -16.97
C GLN A 14 -4.87 2.49 -16.16
N CYS A 15 -4.78 2.47 -14.84
CA CYS A 15 -5.70 3.15 -13.93
C CYS A 15 -5.73 4.66 -14.20
N ARG A 16 -4.56 5.31 -14.34
CA ARG A 16 -4.49 6.75 -14.66
C ARG A 16 -5.04 7.06 -16.05
N LYS A 17 -4.80 6.19 -17.04
CA LYS A 17 -5.38 6.31 -18.38
C LYS A 17 -6.90 6.17 -18.35
N LEU A 18 -7.43 5.24 -17.56
CA LEU A 18 -8.86 5.08 -17.34
C LEU A 18 -9.46 6.32 -16.66
N GLU A 19 -8.83 6.84 -15.60
CA GLU A 19 -9.24 8.09 -14.93
C GLU A 19 -9.26 9.29 -15.89
N ALA A 20 -8.29 9.38 -16.81
CA ALA A 20 -8.24 10.43 -17.82
C ALA A 20 -9.29 10.24 -18.94
N ALA A 21 -9.72 9.01 -19.21
CA ALA A 21 -10.77 8.69 -20.19
C ALA A 21 -12.19 8.70 -19.59
N LEU A 22 -12.31 8.69 -18.26
CA LEU A 22 -13.58 8.77 -17.53
C LEU A 22 -14.47 9.99 -17.91
N PRO A 23 -13.94 11.18 -18.23
CA PRO A 23 -14.80 12.29 -18.66
C PRO A 23 -15.32 12.19 -20.11
N ASP A 24 -14.85 11.26 -20.96
CA ASP A 24 -14.99 11.42 -22.43
C ASP A 24 -15.23 10.13 -23.26
N GLN A 25 -15.72 9.00 -22.70
CA GLN A 25 -15.93 7.78 -23.53
C GLN A 25 -17.26 7.04 -23.40
N ASP A 26 -18.09 7.21 -24.42
CA ASP A 26 -19.24 6.39 -24.83
C ASP A 26 -18.81 5.20 -25.71
N GLN A 27 -18.22 4.15 -25.11
CA GLN A 27 -18.04 2.87 -25.80
C GLN A 27 -18.91 1.76 -25.19
N PRO A 28 -19.99 1.33 -25.88
CA PRO A 28 -20.99 0.41 -25.33
C PRO A 28 -20.47 -1.03 -25.16
N ALA A 29 -19.54 -1.49 -26.01
CA ALA A 29 -18.99 -2.86 -25.94
C ALA A 29 -18.05 -3.06 -24.73
N ALA A 30 -17.22 -2.07 -24.42
CA ALA A 30 -16.36 -2.07 -23.22
C ALA A 30 -17.20 -1.98 -21.94
N SER A 31 -18.30 -1.22 -21.97
CA SER A 31 -19.26 -1.13 -20.86
C SER A 31 -19.90 -2.49 -20.56
N ALA A 32 -20.34 -3.24 -21.58
CA ALA A 32 -21.00 -4.53 -21.39
C ALA A 32 -20.08 -5.61 -20.81
N ALA A 33 -18.83 -5.68 -21.26
CA ALA A 33 -17.84 -6.59 -20.69
C ALA A 33 -17.52 -6.26 -19.22
N MET A 34 -17.44 -4.97 -18.90
CA MET A 34 -17.20 -4.51 -17.54
C MET A 34 -18.39 -4.78 -16.60
N HIS A 35 -19.63 -4.60 -17.07
CA HIS A 35 -20.83 -4.98 -16.33
C HIS A 35 -20.85 -6.47 -15.99
N ARG A 36 -20.50 -7.35 -16.95
CA ARG A 36 -20.41 -8.80 -16.68
C ARG A 36 -19.33 -9.13 -15.65
N PHE A 37 -18.17 -8.49 -15.74
CA PHE A 37 -17.08 -8.70 -14.79
C PHE A 37 -17.46 -8.27 -13.37
N VAL A 38 -18.09 -7.10 -13.19
CA VAL A 38 -18.53 -6.64 -11.87
C VAL A 38 -19.62 -7.55 -11.31
N ALA A 39 -20.61 -7.93 -12.13
CA ALA A 39 -21.67 -8.86 -11.71
C ALA A 39 -21.11 -10.24 -11.30
N GLU A 40 -20.12 -10.76 -12.02
CA GLU A 40 -19.46 -12.01 -11.66
C GLU A 40 -18.66 -11.90 -10.35
N MET A 41 -18.01 -10.75 -10.11
CA MET A 41 -17.27 -10.50 -8.88
C MET A 41 -18.19 -10.28 -7.68
N ASP A 42 -19.32 -9.60 -7.85
CA ASP A 42 -20.35 -9.41 -6.81
C ASP A 42 -21.07 -10.72 -6.46
N ALA A 43 -21.24 -11.63 -7.43
CA ALA A 43 -21.81 -12.95 -7.20
C ALA A 43 -20.89 -13.87 -6.36
N ARG A 44 -19.58 -13.58 -6.31
CA ARG A 44 -18.63 -14.34 -5.48
C ARG A 44 -18.70 -13.86 -4.03
N ARG A 45 -18.97 -14.77 -3.10
CA ARG A 45 -18.94 -14.51 -1.64
C ARG A 45 -17.59 -13.99 -1.12
N ALA A 46 -16.49 -14.32 -1.80
CA ALA A 46 -15.15 -13.85 -1.48
C ALA A 46 -14.36 -13.64 -2.80
N PRO A 47 -14.39 -12.43 -3.38
CA PRO A 47 -13.62 -12.15 -4.58
C PRO A 47 -12.10 -12.30 -4.33
N PRO A 48 -11.32 -12.79 -5.31
CA PRO A 48 -9.88 -12.90 -5.18
C PRO A 48 -9.26 -11.53 -4.87
N GLY A 49 -8.46 -11.47 -3.80
CA GLY A 49 -7.84 -10.23 -3.33
C GLY A 49 -8.65 -9.40 -2.34
N MET A 50 -9.86 -9.79 -1.95
CA MET A 50 -10.66 -9.05 -0.95
C MET A 50 -9.93 -8.80 0.38
N TRP A 51 -9.07 -9.75 0.80
CA TRP A 51 -8.28 -9.65 2.01
C TRP A 51 -7.03 -8.77 1.88
N SER A 52 -6.67 -8.40 0.65
CA SER A 52 -5.42 -7.67 0.40
C SER A 52 -5.31 -6.34 1.13
N PRO A 53 -6.38 -5.51 1.28
CA PRO A 53 -6.27 -4.26 2.04
C PRO A 53 -6.03 -4.51 3.53
N LEU A 54 -6.64 -5.56 4.09
CA LEU A 54 -6.47 -5.95 5.49
C LEU A 54 -5.05 -6.46 5.75
N VAL A 55 -4.57 -7.39 4.92
CA VAL A 55 -3.21 -7.91 5.01
C VAL A 55 -2.18 -6.79 4.83
N LEU A 56 -2.42 -5.86 3.90
CA LEU A 56 -1.56 -4.72 3.68
C LEU A 56 -1.56 -3.76 4.87
N ALA A 57 -2.73 -3.50 5.48
CA ALA A 57 -2.82 -2.69 6.68
C ALA A 57 -2.04 -3.28 7.84
N VAL A 58 -2.18 -4.60 8.08
CA VAL A 58 -1.42 -5.31 9.12
C VAL A 58 0.08 -5.19 8.85
N LEU A 59 0.54 -5.51 7.64
CA LEU A 59 1.97 -5.49 7.30
C LEU A 59 2.59 -4.10 7.40
N VAL A 60 1.86 -3.07 6.98
CA VAL A 60 2.30 -1.67 7.09
C VAL A 60 2.36 -1.23 8.55
N MET A 61 1.35 -1.56 9.37
CA MET A 61 1.34 -1.21 10.78
C MET A 61 2.47 -1.94 11.54
N THR A 62 2.68 -3.23 11.25
CA THR A 62 3.81 -3.99 11.78
C THR A 62 5.14 -3.38 11.35
N GLY A 63 5.29 -2.98 10.09
CA GLY A 63 6.48 -2.30 9.60
C GLY A 63 6.72 -0.94 10.29
N GLY A 64 5.65 -0.15 10.48
CA GLY A 64 5.69 1.13 11.19
C GLY A 64 6.13 0.99 12.65
N LEU A 65 5.67 -0.05 13.35
CA LEU A 65 6.16 -0.40 14.68
C LEU A 65 7.67 -0.72 14.67
N GLY A 66 8.14 -1.44 13.65
CA GLY A 66 9.57 -1.71 13.46
C GLY A 66 10.41 -0.43 13.33
N VAL A 67 9.94 0.53 12.52
CA VAL A 67 10.57 1.86 12.40
C VAL A 67 10.58 2.58 13.74
N GLY A 68 9.45 2.56 14.46
CA GLY A 68 9.32 3.16 15.78
C GLY A 68 10.30 2.61 16.80
N ILE A 69 10.47 1.28 16.87
CA ILE A 69 11.41 0.60 17.79
C ILE A 69 12.86 0.98 17.45
N GLY A 70 13.21 1.06 16.16
CA GLY A 70 14.54 1.49 15.71
C GLY A 70 14.84 2.93 16.14
N LEU A 71 13.87 3.83 15.91
CA LEU A 71 14.00 5.25 16.26
C LEU A 71 14.09 5.46 17.78
N LEU A 72 13.29 4.73 18.55
CA LEU A 72 13.31 4.77 20.01
C LEU A 72 14.67 4.31 20.56
N SER A 73 15.25 3.26 19.98
CA SER A 73 16.59 2.76 20.34
C SER A 73 17.68 3.80 20.10
N LEU A 74 17.57 4.58 19.01
CA LEU A 74 18.52 5.64 18.66
C LEU A 74 18.36 6.87 19.58
N LEU A 75 17.12 7.33 19.79
CA LEU A 75 16.81 8.55 20.55
C LEU A 75 17.05 8.38 22.05
N LEU A 76 16.76 7.20 22.63
CA LEU A 76 17.09 6.91 24.03
C LEU A 76 18.59 7.03 24.32
N ARG A 77 19.44 6.85 23.31
CA ARG A 77 20.90 6.89 23.46
C ARG A 77 21.48 8.31 23.45
N GLY A 78 20.79 9.28 22.84
CA GLY A 78 21.35 10.63 22.60
C GLY A 78 20.44 11.83 22.92
N ALA A 79 19.11 11.71 22.85
CA ALA A 79 18.18 12.84 22.91
C ALA A 79 17.22 12.80 24.11
N GLY A 80 17.27 11.74 24.92
CA GLY A 80 16.43 11.57 26.10
C GLY A 80 15.02 11.02 25.81
N PRO A 81 14.30 10.57 26.86
CA PRO A 81 13.07 9.79 26.73
C PRO A 81 11.87 10.59 26.18
N ALA A 82 11.82 11.91 26.44
CA ALA A 82 10.72 12.75 25.98
C ALA A 82 10.70 12.88 24.45
N LEU A 83 11.83 13.22 23.82
CA LEU A 83 11.95 13.31 22.37
C LEU A 83 11.72 11.96 21.68
N ALA A 84 12.18 10.86 22.30
CA ALA A 84 11.93 9.50 21.81
C ALA A 84 10.43 9.18 21.72
N ALA A 85 9.66 9.56 22.76
CA ALA A 85 8.23 9.33 22.79
C ALA A 85 7.49 10.16 21.72
N PHE A 86 7.81 11.46 21.60
CA PHE A 86 7.19 12.31 20.57
C PHE A 86 7.48 11.82 19.15
N ALA A 87 8.73 11.43 18.88
CA ALA A 87 9.12 10.93 17.56
C ALA A 87 8.42 9.60 17.23
N LEU A 88 8.29 8.69 18.19
CA LEU A 88 7.53 7.45 18.02
C LEU A 88 6.07 7.71 17.66
N VAL A 89 5.40 8.59 18.42
CA VAL A 89 4.00 8.95 18.18
C VAL A 89 3.84 9.56 16.81
N LEU A 90 4.75 10.46 16.41
CA LEU A 90 4.71 11.11 15.10
C LEU A 90 4.89 10.11 13.95
N VAL A 91 5.81 9.15 14.08
CA VAL A 91 6.00 8.09 13.07
C VAL A 91 4.78 7.18 12.97
N CYS A 92 4.24 6.73 14.10
CA CYS A 92 3.01 5.92 14.11
C CYS A 92 1.82 6.68 13.53
N ALA A 93 1.62 7.94 13.91
CA ALA A 93 0.55 8.77 13.39
C ALA A 93 0.69 8.99 11.89
N ALA A 94 1.90 9.31 11.40
CA ALA A 94 2.15 9.55 9.99
C ALA A 94 1.94 8.28 9.14
N THR A 95 2.43 7.13 9.60
CA THR A 95 2.25 5.85 8.91
C THR A 95 0.79 5.40 8.87
N ALA A 96 0.08 5.54 10.00
CA ALA A 96 -1.35 5.26 10.08
C ALA A 96 -2.18 6.17 9.16
N LEU A 97 -1.88 7.47 9.15
CA LEU A 97 -2.58 8.45 8.33
C LEU A 97 -2.34 8.21 6.84
N ALA A 98 -1.08 7.97 6.44
CA ALA A 98 -0.74 7.68 5.05
C ALA A 98 -1.37 6.36 4.56
N LEU A 99 -1.41 5.33 5.43
CA LEU A 99 -2.12 4.09 5.13
C LEU A 99 -3.62 4.33 4.99
N ALA A 100 -4.25 5.06 5.90
CA ALA A 100 -5.68 5.36 5.85
C ALA A 100 -6.05 6.10 4.56
N ILE A 101 -5.30 7.16 4.20
CA ILE A 101 -5.49 7.90 2.94
C ILE A 101 -5.31 6.96 1.74
N GLY A 102 -4.27 6.13 1.74
CA GLY A 102 -4.00 5.19 0.66
C GLY A 102 -5.12 4.15 0.48
N VAL A 103 -5.60 3.54 1.57
CA VAL A 103 -6.65 2.52 1.54
C VAL A 103 -8.00 3.13 1.18
N VAL A 104 -8.36 4.30 1.72
CA VAL A 104 -9.63 4.97 1.39
C VAL A 104 -9.66 5.38 -0.09
N ALA A 105 -8.58 6.00 -0.59
CA ALA A 105 -8.48 6.36 -2.00
C ALA A 105 -8.52 5.11 -2.90
N PHE A 106 -7.87 4.01 -2.48
CA PHE A 106 -7.89 2.74 -3.21
C PHE A 106 -9.28 2.09 -3.24
N MET A 107 -9.97 2.02 -2.09
CA MET A 107 -11.33 1.50 -2.00
C MET A 107 -12.31 2.36 -2.78
N GLY A 108 -12.07 3.67 -2.86
CA GLY A 108 -12.80 4.56 -3.75
C GLY A 108 -12.43 4.41 -5.24
N GLY A 109 -11.61 3.42 -5.62
CA GLY A 109 -11.20 3.16 -7.00
C GLY A 109 -10.31 4.26 -7.61
N HIS A 110 -9.50 4.96 -6.81
CA HIS A 110 -8.58 5.99 -7.30
C HIS A 110 -7.17 5.46 -7.52
N ALA A 111 -6.54 5.84 -8.63
CA ALA A 111 -5.17 5.44 -8.97
C ALA A 111 -4.15 6.07 -8.01
N SER A 112 -4.49 7.22 -7.41
CA SER A 112 -3.68 7.89 -6.39
C SER A 112 -3.49 7.01 -5.14
N GLY A 113 -4.49 6.23 -4.74
CA GLY A 113 -4.40 5.30 -3.61
C GLY A 113 -3.32 4.25 -3.81
N LEU A 114 -3.26 3.65 -5.01
CA LEU A 114 -2.22 2.69 -5.39
C LEU A 114 -0.81 3.29 -5.32
N VAL A 115 -0.66 4.55 -5.77
CA VAL A 115 0.63 5.26 -5.72
C VAL A 115 1.05 5.51 -4.28
N VAL A 116 0.12 5.95 -3.42
CA VAL A 116 0.38 6.18 -1.98
C VAL A 116 0.81 4.88 -1.30
N LEU A 117 0.06 3.79 -1.47
CA LEU A 117 0.38 2.49 -0.88
C LEU A 117 1.74 1.96 -1.34
N LYS A 118 2.05 2.11 -2.63
CA LYS A 118 3.37 1.73 -3.17
C LYS A 118 4.50 2.54 -2.56
N ARG A 119 4.34 3.86 -2.45
CA ARG A 119 5.35 4.74 -1.83
C ARG A 119 5.54 4.40 -0.36
N LEU A 120 4.47 4.08 0.34
CA LEU A 120 4.50 3.67 1.74
C LEU A 120 5.33 2.39 1.93
N ALA A 121 5.08 1.36 1.11
CA ALA A 121 5.83 0.11 1.17
C ALA A 121 7.33 0.32 0.86
N LEU A 122 7.65 1.10 -0.18
CA LEU A 122 9.03 1.44 -0.52
C LEU A 122 9.73 2.26 0.58
N GLY A 123 9.00 3.17 1.21
CA GLY A 123 9.48 3.96 2.35
C GLY A 123 9.85 3.06 3.54
N LEU A 124 8.99 2.10 3.90
CA LEU A 124 9.26 1.13 4.96
C LEU A 124 10.49 0.27 4.65
N ILE A 125 10.65 -0.18 3.40
CA ILE A 125 11.83 -0.94 2.97
C ILE A 125 13.10 -0.09 3.09
N ALA A 126 13.07 1.15 2.60
CA ALA A 126 14.21 2.06 2.64
C ALA A 126 14.64 2.38 4.08
N VAL A 127 13.68 2.71 4.95
CA VAL A 127 13.92 3.00 6.36
C VAL A 127 14.41 1.75 7.11
N GLY A 128 13.81 0.59 6.84
CA GLY A 128 14.28 -0.68 7.39
C GLY A 128 15.72 -1.00 6.99
N PHE A 129 16.09 -0.76 5.73
CA PHE A 129 17.45 -0.97 5.24
C PHE A 129 18.47 -0.02 5.90
N LEU A 130 18.12 1.27 6.02
CA LEU A 130 18.92 2.25 6.75
C LEU A 130 19.09 1.85 8.23
N GLY A 131 18.03 1.34 8.85
CA GLY A 131 18.09 0.83 10.22
C GLY A 131 19.00 -0.41 10.35
N VAL A 132 19.04 -1.29 9.35
CA VAL A 132 19.95 -2.45 9.34
C VAL A 132 21.40 -1.98 9.23
N ILE A 133 21.68 -0.96 8.40
CA ILE A 133 23.01 -0.34 8.34
C ILE A 133 23.40 0.22 9.72
N GLY A 134 22.51 0.99 10.36
CA GLY A 134 22.74 1.49 11.71
C GLY A 134 22.95 0.38 12.75
N TRP A 135 22.27 -0.76 12.61
CA TRP A 135 22.52 -1.92 13.46
C TRP A 135 23.92 -2.51 13.24
N THR A 136 24.38 -2.65 11.99
CA THR A 136 25.73 -3.15 11.71
C THR A 136 26.84 -2.26 12.26
N GLN A 137 26.54 -0.97 12.49
CA GLN A 137 27.43 -0.01 13.13
C GLN A 137 27.30 0.04 14.66
N GLY A 138 26.36 -0.73 15.23
CA GLY A 138 26.12 -0.81 16.67
C GLY A 138 25.23 0.30 17.23
N ASP A 139 24.56 1.09 16.39
CA ASP A 139 23.77 2.27 16.81
C ASP A 139 22.36 1.93 17.29
N VAL A 140 21.73 0.91 16.70
CA VAL A 140 20.34 0.50 16.99
C VAL A 140 20.19 -0.99 17.22
N ARG A 141 19.13 -1.38 17.94
CA ARG A 141 18.75 -2.79 18.10
C ARG A 141 18.20 -3.35 16.78
N ALA A 142 18.65 -4.55 16.39
CA ALA A 142 18.29 -5.21 15.13
C ALA A 142 16.78 -5.43 14.94
N VAL A 143 16.03 -5.60 16.03
CA VAL A 143 14.61 -5.98 16.01
C VAL A 143 13.76 -4.97 15.24
N GLY A 144 13.96 -3.67 15.46
CA GLY A 144 13.19 -2.62 14.77
C GLY A 144 13.38 -2.63 13.25
N PRO A 145 14.64 -2.51 12.76
CA PRO A 145 14.96 -2.54 11.34
C PRO A 145 14.49 -3.81 10.61
N VAL A 146 14.63 -4.99 11.23
CA VAL A 146 14.19 -6.27 10.64
C VAL A 146 12.67 -6.29 10.50
N VAL A 147 11.93 -5.86 11.53
CA VAL A 147 10.47 -5.79 11.49
C VAL A 147 9.99 -4.78 10.44
N ALA A 148 10.67 -3.63 10.30
CA ALA A 148 10.38 -2.64 9.26
C ALA A 148 10.59 -3.21 7.85
N LEU A 149 11.68 -3.94 7.63
CA LEU A 149 11.97 -4.61 6.35
C LEU A 149 10.93 -5.69 6.02
N LEU A 150 10.59 -6.56 6.97
CA LEU A 150 9.60 -7.62 6.76
C LEU A 150 8.21 -7.04 6.47
N GLY A 151 7.80 -6.01 7.21
CA GLY A 151 6.53 -5.31 6.97
C GLY A 151 6.50 -4.63 5.60
N GLY A 152 7.56 -3.92 5.24
CA GLY A 152 7.69 -3.25 3.94
C GLY A 152 7.73 -4.21 2.75
N LEU A 153 8.54 -5.27 2.84
CA LEU A 153 8.63 -6.32 1.81
C LEU A 153 7.33 -7.10 1.68
N GLY A 154 6.70 -7.46 2.80
CA GLY A 154 5.39 -8.10 2.80
C GLY A 154 4.34 -7.23 2.11
N ALA A 155 4.24 -5.95 2.48
CA ALA A 155 3.31 -5.02 1.85
C ALA A 155 3.59 -4.88 0.35
N TRP A 156 4.86 -4.84 -0.05
CA TRP A 156 5.26 -4.80 -1.46
C TRP A 156 4.86 -6.07 -2.22
N LEU A 157 5.04 -7.26 -1.63
CA LEU A 157 4.62 -8.52 -2.22
C LEU A 157 3.10 -8.60 -2.39
N VAL A 158 2.32 -8.14 -1.40
CA VAL A 158 0.86 -8.07 -1.48
C VAL A 158 0.41 -7.18 -2.63
N LEU A 159 0.99 -5.98 -2.74
CA LEU A 159 0.73 -5.04 -3.84
C LEU A 159 1.08 -5.60 -5.22
N ASN A 160 2.01 -6.56 -5.27
CA ASN A 160 2.45 -7.19 -6.51
C ASN A 160 1.78 -8.55 -6.77
N SER A 161 0.82 -8.95 -5.96
CA SER A 161 0.13 -10.23 -6.10
C SER A 161 -0.97 -10.18 -7.17
N ASN A 162 -1.19 -11.31 -7.86
CA ASN A 162 -2.27 -11.42 -8.86
C ASN A 162 -3.66 -11.15 -8.27
N GLY A 163 -3.91 -11.58 -7.03
CA GLY A 163 -5.17 -11.32 -6.34
C GLY A 163 -5.41 -9.82 -6.11
N PHE A 164 -4.36 -9.08 -5.73
CA PHE A 164 -4.45 -7.62 -5.57
C PHE A 164 -4.79 -6.92 -6.88
N TYR A 165 -4.20 -7.35 -8.01
CA TYR A 165 -4.51 -6.76 -9.32
C TYR A 165 -5.97 -6.94 -9.72
N VAL A 166 -6.52 -8.13 -9.51
CA VAL A 166 -7.93 -8.41 -9.82
C VAL A 166 -8.86 -7.56 -8.94
N PHE A 167 -8.56 -7.45 -7.65
CA PHE A 167 -9.35 -6.64 -6.72
C PHE A 167 -9.25 -5.13 -7.02
N ALA A 168 -8.06 -4.64 -7.37
CA ALA A 168 -7.84 -3.26 -7.78
C ALA A 168 -8.63 -2.91 -9.05
N GLY A 169 -8.62 -3.80 -10.05
CA GLY A 169 -9.42 -3.66 -11.26
C GLY A 169 -10.92 -3.64 -10.97
N TYR A 170 -11.39 -4.51 -10.07
CA TYR A 170 -12.79 -4.54 -9.63
C TYR A 170 -13.23 -3.22 -8.98
N GLN A 171 -12.44 -2.65 -8.05
CA GLN A 171 -12.81 -1.38 -7.40
C GLN A 171 -12.88 -0.21 -8.39
N MET A 172 -12.00 -0.19 -9.39
CA MET A 172 -12.05 0.82 -10.45
C MET A 172 -13.24 0.64 -11.39
N ALA A 173 -13.52 -0.60 -11.78
CA ALA A 173 -14.68 -0.93 -12.61
C ALA A 173 -15.99 -0.53 -11.91
N ARG A 174 -16.11 -0.84 -10.61
CA ARG A 174 -17.27 -0.48 -9.80
C ARG A 174 -17.47 1.04 -9.73
N ARG A 175 -16.42 1.81 -9.45
CA ARG A 175 -16.47 3.29 -9.43
C ARG A 175 -16.93 3.87 -10.77
N TYR A 176 -16.47 3.30 -11.88
CA TYR A 176 -16.89 3.74 -13.20
C TYR A 176 -18.39 3.51 -13.43
N MET A 177 -18.94 2.37 -12.99
CA MET A 177 -20.37 2.09 -13.10
C MET A 177 -21.23 2.99 -12.19
N GLU A 178 -20.79 3.23 -10.94
CA GLU A 178 -21.50 4.11 -9.99
C GLU A 178 -21.59 5.58 -10.48
N ARG A 179 -20.70 6.02 -11.38
CA ARG A 179 -20.76 7.36 -11.99
C ARG A 179 -21.59 7.42 -13.28
N ARG A 180 -22.00 6.26 -13.82
CA ARG A 180 -22.71 6.14 -15.09
C ARG A 180 -24.20 5.80 -14.94
N GLY A 181 -24.60 5.24 -13.80
CA GLY A 181 -26.00 5.04 -13.41
C GLY A 181 -26.56 6.27 -12.73
#